data_AF-A0A7U3D335-F1
#
_entry.id   AF-A0A7U3D335-F1
#
_cell.length_a   1.000
_cell.length_b   1.000
_cell.length_c   1.000
_cell.angle_alpha   90.00
_cell.angle_beta   90.00
_cell.angle_gamma   90.00
#
_symmetry.space_group_name_H-M   'P 1'
#
loop_
_entity.id
_entity.type
_entity.pdbx_description
1 polymer ?
#
loop_
_entity_poly.entity_id
_entity_poly.type
_entity_poly.pdbx_seq_one_letter_code
_entity_poly.pdbx_strand_id
1 'polypeptide(L)'
;MEPSSNKDKNVSRTSVLPAYLGVFFLIQFIITMVILFTDQNLQTDFGTVPKYFIHWYGLLVTGVVDIIAFIVLLAVRKRSIVGVGVGWGVFMAAFQVADIATYSMLNVGFSAGNFAQYLFGVTKFSGALPYIPGLYDLLFALYLVAIGVGLFIRSKMKP
;
A
#
# COMPACT_ATOMS: atom_id res chain seq x y z
N MET A 1 -35.77 15.63 31.78
CA MET A 1 -34.47 15.02 31.42
C MET A 1 -34.66 14.23 30.15
N GLU A 2 -34.34 14.82 28.99
CA GLU A 2 -34.39 14.11 27.71
C GLU A 2 -33.23 13.11 27.59
N PRO A 3 -33.44 11.95 26.93
CA PRO A 3 -32.42 10.92 26.85
C PRO A 3 -31.32 11.34 25.86
N SER A 4 -30.15 11.72 26.39
CA SER A 4 -28.91 11.98 25.62
C SER A 4 -28.33 10.74 24.91
N SER A 5 -29.06 9.62 24.83
CA SER A 5 -28.42 8.31 24.71
C SER A 5 -28.04 7.88 23.28
N ASN A 6 -28.57 8.52 22.23
CA ASN A 6 -28.39 8.03 20.85
C ASN A 6 -27.53 8.94 19.96
N LYS A 7 -27.58 10.27 20.13
CA LYS A 7 -26.74 11.22 19.39
C LYS A 7 -25.26 11.09 19.79
N ASP A 8 -24.98 10.98 21.07
CA ASP A 8 -23.60 10.96 21.60
C ASP A 8 -22.86 9.65 21.25
N LYS A 9 -23.58 8.52 21.21
CA LYS A 9 -23.03 7.22 20.76
C LYS A 9 -22.66 7.22 19.28
N ASN A 10 -23.43 7.92 18.45
CA ASN A 10 -23.19 7.99 17.00
C ASN A 10 -22.00 8.92 16.67
N VAL A 11 -21.84 10.00 17.42
CA VAL A 11 -20.67 10.91 17.32
C VAL A 11 -19.39 10.21 17.80
N SER A 12 -19.45 9.44 18.89
CA SER A 12 -18.32 8.65 19.39
C SER A 12 -17.85 7.60 18.36
N ARG A 13 -18.76 6.79 17.80
CA ARG A 13 -18.42 5.75 16.81
C ARG A 13 -17.84 6.29 15.51
N THR A 14 -18.38 7.38 14.98
CA THR A 14 -17.88 7.97 13.73
C THR A 14 -16.48 8.59 13.87
N SER A 15 -16.11 8.97 15.10
CA SER A 15 -14.81 9.58 15.38
C SER A 15 -13.63 8.59 15.31
N VAL A 16 -13.86 7.30 15.55
CA VAL A 16 -12.80 6.27 15.50
C VAL A 16 -12.65 5.62 14.12
N LEU A 17 -13.62 5.82 13.23
CA LEU A 17 -13.63 5.18 11.91
C LEU A 17 -12.36 5.43 11.08
N PRO A 18 -11.80 6.67 11.01
CA PRO A 18 -10.56 6.92 10.26
C PRO A 18 -9.36 6.10 10.76
N ALA A 19 -9.33 5.74 12.04
CA ALA A 19 -8.24 4.94 12.60
C ALA A 19 -8.19 3.54 11.98
N TYR A 20 -9.34 2.93 11.62
CA TYR A 20 -9.36 1.64 10.94
C TYR A 20 -8.66 1.70 9.59
N LEU A 21 -8.89 2.76 8.81
CA LEU A 21 -8.16 3.00 7.56
C LEU A 21 -6.66 3.18 7.84
N GLY A 22 -6.31 3.91 8.90
CA GLY A 22 -4.92 4.04 9.34
C GLY A 22 -4.25 2.69 9.60
N VAL A 23 -4.92 1.75 10.25
CA VAL A 23 -4.35 0.41 10.51
C VAL A 23 -4.01 -0.32 9.22
N PHE A 24 -4.81 -0.17 8.15
CA PHE A 24 -4.45 -0.75 6.85
C PHE A 24 -3.15 -0.16 6.29
N PHE A 25 -2.93 1.16 6.40
CA PHE A 25 -1.67 1.78 6.00
C PHE A 25 -0.49 1.32 6.86
N LEU A 26 -0.68 1.10 8.16
CA LEU A 26 0.36 0.49 9.00
C LEU A 26 0.73 -0.92 8.53
N ILE A 27 -0.25 -1.75 8.21
CA ILE A 27 -0.02 -3.11 7.70
C ILE A 27 0.72 -3.04 6.36
N GLN A 28 0.32 -2.16 5.44
CA GLN A 28 0.98 -1.93 4.15
C GLN A 28 2.44 -1.50 4.33
N PHE A 29 2.72 -0.61 5.28
CA PHE A 29 4.09 -0.25 5.65
C PHE A 29 4.90 -1.46 6.12
N ILE A 30 4.35 -2.28 7.01
CA ILE A 30 5.03 -3.49 7.50
C ILE A 30 5.35 -4.44 6.34
N ILE A 31 4.38 -4.70 5.46
CA ILE A 31 4.60 -5.56 4.29
C ILE A 31 5.67 -4.97 3.37
N THR A 32 5.63 -3.66 3.13
CA THR A 32 6.66 -2.94 2.37
C THR A 32 8.05 -3.15 2.98
N MET A 33 8.19 -3.03 4.30
CA MET A 33 9.47 -3.28 4.97
C MET A 33 9.93 -4.73 4.79
N VAL A 34 9.04 -5.71 4.92
CA VAL A 34 9.37 -7.12 4.68
C VAL A 34 9.87 -7.33 3.25
N ILE A 35 9.22 -6.73 2.26
CA ILE A 35 9.68 -6.77 0.86
C ILE A 35 11.10 -6.18 0.75
N LEU A 36 11.33 -4.98 1.28
CA LEU A 36 12.63 -4.31 1.22
C LEU A 36 13.78 -5.13 1.86
N PHE A 37 13.50 -5.88 2.92
CA PHE A 37 14.51 -6.71 3.58
C PHE A 37 14.73 -8.06 2.90
N THR A 38 13.70 -8.63 2.27
CA THR A 38 13.75 -10.00 1.76
C THR A 38 14.00 -10.09 0.27
N ASP A 39 13.62 -9.05 -0.49
CA ASP A 39 13.72 -9.03 -1.95
C ASP A 39 15.08 -8.47 -2.40
N GLN A 40 15.98 -9.38 -2.74
CA GLN A 40 17.31 -9.04 -3.22
C GLN A 40 17.30 -8.47 -4.65
N ASN A 41 16.22 -8.64 -5.41
CA ASN A 41 16.13 -8.06 -6.76
C ASN A 41 16.11 -6.53 -6.69
N LEU A 42 15.49 -5.95 -5.64
CA LEU A 42 15.44 -4.49 -5.42
C LEU A 42 16.80 -3.86 -5.08
N GLN A 43 17.76 -4.67 -4.63
CA GLN A 43 19.14 -4.26 -4.29
C GLN A 43 20.09 -4.38 -5.49
N THR A 44 19.52 -4.74 -6.63
CA THR A 44 20.18 -4.85 -7.94
C THR A 44 19.31 -4.15 -8.97
N ASP A 45 19.79 -4.07 -10.20
CA ASP A 45 18.93 -3.70 -11.32
C ASP A 45 18.27 -4.97 -11.88
N PHE A 46 17.46 -5.62 -11.02
CA PHE A 46 16.80 -6.89 -11.29
C PHE A 46 17.74 -8.00 -11.81
N GLY A 47 18.91 -8.11 -11.17
CA GLY A 47 19.94 -9.10 -11.49
C GLY A 47 20.92 -8.69 -12.60
N THR A 48 20.69 -7.56 -13.30
CA THR A 48 21.59 -7.12 -14.38
C THR A 48 22.81 -6.35 -13.87
N VAL A 49 22.64 -5.54 -12.83
CA VAL A 49 23.71 -4.74 -12.21
C VAL A 49 23.78 -5.03 -10.71
N PRO A 50 24.94 -5.44 -10.16
CA PRO A 50 25.10 -5.64 -8.72
C PRO A 50 25.13 -4.29 -7.99
N LYS A 51 24.53 -4.23 -6.79
CA LYS A 51 24.48 -3.05 -5.90
C LYS A 51 23.83 -1.81 -6.55
N TYR A 52 22.56 -1.96 -6.93
CA TYR A 52 21.75 -0.88 -7.50
C TYR A 52 20.45 -0.78 -6.70
N PHE A 53 20.22 0.35 -6.03
CA PHE A 53 19.20 0.46 -4.97
C PHE A 53 18.06 1.42 -5.33
N ILE A 54 17.94 1.87 -6.59
CA ILE A 54 16.91 2.86 -6.93
C ILE A 54 15.49 2.30 -6.68
N HIS A 55 15.28 1.03 -7.01
CA HIS A 55 14.00 0.33 -6.85
C HIS A 55 13.65 0.18 -5.37
N TRP A 56 14.66 -0.19 -4.58
CA TRP A 56 14.58 -0.24 -3.13
C TRP A 56 14.21 1.12 -2.53
N TYR A 57 14.88 2.21 -2.93
CA TYR A 57 14.58 3.55 -2.42
C TYR A 57 13.20 4.04 -2.88
N GLY A 58 12.79 3.74 -4.10
CA GLY A 58 11.44 4.05 -4.61
C GLY A 58 10.36 3.43 -3.73
N LEU A 59 10.47 2.13 -3.45
CA LEU A 59 9.54 1.41 -2.59
C LEU A 59 9.63 1.85 -1.11
N LEU A 60 10.82 2.23 -0.62
CA LEU A 60 10.95 2.80 0.73
C LEU A 60 10.13 4.09 0.88
N VAL A 61 10.19 4.99 -0.12
CA VAL A 61 9.44 6.25 -0.07
C VAL A 61 7.94 5.99 0.04
N THR A 62 7.41 5.00 -0.68
CA THR A 62 5.98 4.67 -0.58
C THR A 62 5.61 4.13 0.80
N GLY A 63 6.45 3.29 1.40
CA GLY A 63 6.29 2.85 2.79
C GLY A 63 6.32 4.00 3.80
N VAL A 64 7.21 4.98 3.61
CA VAL A 64 7.26 6.18 4.46
C VAL A 64 5.95 6.98 4.36
N VAL A 65 5.36 7.09 3.17
CA VAL A 65 4.06 7.76 3.01
C VAL A 65 2.95 6.97 3.70
N ASP A 66 2.96 5.63 3.65
CA ASP A 66 1.97 4.81 4.36
C ASP A 66 2.01 5.02 5.88
N ILE A 67 3.21 5.01 6.49
CA ILE A 67 3.30 5.25 7.94
C ILE A 67 2.89 6.68 8.33
N ILE A 68 3.19 7.67 7.47
CA ILE A 68 2.69 9.05 7.66
C ILE A 68 1.17 9.07 7.58
N ALA A 69 0.57 8.40 6.59
CA ALA A 69 -0.88 8.31 6.44
C ALA A 69 -1.54 7.66 7.68
N PHE A 70 -0.94 6.60 8.22
CA PHE A 70 -1.38 5.99 9.49
C PHE A 70 -1.40 7.01 10.64
N ILE A 71 -0.27 7.69 10.88
CA ILE A 71 -0.14 8.66 11.98
C ILE A 71 -1.16 9.80 11.81
N VAL A 72 -1.30 10.33 10.60
CA VAL A 72 -2.23 11.42 10.31
C VAL A 72 -3.68 11.00 10.49
N LEU A 73 -4.07 9.79 10.07
CA LEU A 73 -5.44 9.28 10.24
C LEU A 73 -5.79 8.98 11.70
N LEU A 74 -4.81 8.63 12.53
CA LEU A 74 -4.98 8.52 13.98
C LEU A 74 -5.21 9.89 14.64
N ALA A 75 -4.42 10.89 14.24
CA ALA A 75 -4.45 12.21 14.84
C ALA A 75 -5.61 13.10 14.32
N VAL A 76 -5.94 12.99 13.04
CA VAL A 76 -6.84 13.93 12.34
C VAL A 76 -8.08 13.22 11.80
N ARG A 77 -9.20 13.43 12.49
CA ARG A 77 -10.49 12.77 12.20
C ARG A 77 -11.35 13.58 11.22
N LYS A 78 -10.79 13.91 10.05
CA LYS A 78 -11.47 14.73 9.03
C LYS A 78 -11.81 13.92 7.78
N ARG A 79 -12.99 14.17 7.21
CA ARG A 79 -13.47 13.52 5.98
C ARG A 79 -12.54 13.77 4.79
N SER A 80 -11.96 14.97 4.70
CA SER A 80 -10.99 15.32 3.65
C SER A 80 -9.72 14.46 3.74
N ILE A 81 -9.21 14.22 4.94
CA ILE A 81 -8.02 13.40 5.19
C ILE A 81 -8.27 11.94 4.81
N VAL A 82 -9.46 11.40 5.12
CA VAL A 82 -9.87 10.07 4.61
C VAL A 82 -9.88 10.05 3.08
N GLY A 83 -10.36 11.13 2.45
CA GLY A 83 -10.33 11.27 0.99
C GLY A 83 -8.91 11.27 0.41
N VAL A 84 -7.95 11.95 1.05
CA VAL A 84 -6.53 11.92 0.66
C VAL A 84 -5.97 10.50 0.80
N GLY A 85 -6.26 9.79 1.89
CA GLY A 85 -5.85 8.39 2.07
C GLY A 85 -6.42 7.47 0.99
N VAL A 86 -7.70 7.62 0.62
CA VAL A 86 -8.29 6.88 -0.50
C VAL A 86 -7.56 7.20 -1.82
N GLY A 87 -7.28 8.47 -2.08
CA GLY A 87 -6.52 8.88 -3.26
C GLY A 87 -5.13 8.25 -3.32
N TRP A 88 -4.43 8.21 -2.19
CA TRP A 88 -3.14 7.53 -2.05
C TRP A 88 -3.25 6.03 -2.33
N GLY A 89 -4.25 5.35 -1.78
CA GLY A 89 -4.49 3.93 -2.05
C GLY A 89 -4.74 3.64 -3.54
N VAL A 90 -5.54 4.48 -4.22
CA VAL A 90 -5.79 4.37 -5.66
C VAL A 90 -4.49 4.58 -6.45
N PHE A 91 -3.72 5.62 -6.09
CA PHE A 91 -2.43 5.89 -6.71
C PHE A 91 -1.48 4.70 -6.56
N MET A 92 -1.35 4.12 -5.36
CA MET A 92 -0.46 2.99 -5.11
C MET A 92 -0.88 1.71 -5.83
N ALA A 93 -2.18 1.42 -5.89
CA ALA A 93 -2.69 0.31 -6.68
C ALA A 93 -2.36 0.49 -8.18
N ALA A 94 -2.59 1.70 -8.72
CA ALA A 94 -2.23 2.01 -10.10
C ALA A 94 -0.72 1.97 -10.33
N PHE A 95 0.07 2.45 -9.37
CA PHE A 95 1.54 2.47 -9.43
C PHE A 95 2.11 1.06 -9.57
N GLN A 96 1.66 0.09 -8.76
CA GLN A 96 2.13 -1.30 -8.88
C GLN A 96 1.81 -1.94 -10.24
N VAL A 97 0.66 -1.61 -10.83
CA VAL A 97 0.30 -2.07 -12.18
C VAL A 97 1.17 -1.37 -13.24
N ALA A 98 1.39 -0.06 -13.08
CA ALA A 98 2.25 0.72 -13.98
C ALA A 98 3.72 0.30 -13.89
N ASP A 99 4.15 -0.25 -12.77
CA ASP A 99 5.50 -0.79 -12.57
C ASP A 99 5.76 -1.95 -13.54
N ILE A 100 4.76 -2.82 -13.76
CA ILE A 100 4.81 -3.87 -14.78
C ILE A 100 5.12 -3.28 -16.16
N ALA A 101 4.38 -2.24 -16.55
CA ALA A 101 4.54 -1.60 -17.85
C ALA A 101 5.92 -0.92 -17.96
N THR A 102 6.38 -0.26 -16.90
CA THR A 102 7.66 0.47 -16.91
C THR A 102 8.83 -0.48 -17.14
N TYR A 103 8.91 -1.59 -16.41
CA TYR A 103 10.02 -2.54 -16.57
C TYR A 103 9.88 -3.43 -17.81
N SER A 104 8.65 -3.64 -18.30
CA SER A 104 8.45 -4.24 -19.62
C SER A 104 9.08 -3.45 -20.76
N MET A 105 9.09 -2.11 -20.65
CA MET A 105 9.61 -1.22 -21.68
C MET A 105 11.12 -1.02 -21.57
N LEU A 106 11.66 -1.05 -20.35
CA LEU A 106 13.08 -0.80 -20.10
C LEU A 106 13.97 -2.04 -20.31
N ASN A 107 13.41 -3.24 -20.48
CA ASN A 107 14.14 -4.52 -20.68
C ASN A 107 15.21 -4.78 -19.61
N VAL A 108 14.96 -4.37 -18.38
CA VAL A 108 15.89 -4.54 -17.27
C VAL A 108 15.66 -5.89 -16.60
N GLY A 109 16.46 -6.88 -16.96
CA GLY A 109 16.50 -8.20 -16.29
C GLY A 109 15.28 -9.11 -16.51
N PHE A 110 14.12 -8.55 -16.85
CA PHE A 110 12.86 -9.26 -17.08
C PHE A 110 12.17 -8.79 -18.37
N SER A 111 11.45 -9.69 -19.03
CA SER A 111 10.40 -9.33 -19.99
C SER A 111 9.11 -8.94 -19.27
N ALA A 112 8.18 -8.28 -19.96
CA ALA A 112 6.87 -7.87 -19.42
C ALA A 112 6.15 -8.97 -18.64
N GLY A 113 5.99 -10.13 -19.27
CA GLY A 113 5.27 -11.26 -18.70
C GLY A 113 6.01 -11.90 -17.52
N ASN A 114 7.34 -11.94 -17.58
CA ASN A 114 8.16 -12.48 -16.50
C ASN A 114 8.15 -11.56 -15.28
N PHE A 115 8.19 -10.25 -15.50
CA PHE A 115 8.11 -9.26 -14.43
C PHE A 115 6.74 -9.28 -13.76
N ALA A 116 5.67 -9.42 -14.54
CA ALA A 116 4.32 -9.61 -14.01
C ALA A 116 4.20 -10.88 -13.15
N GLN A 117 4.82 -12.00 -13.55
CA GLN A 117 4.84 -13.23 -12.74
C GLN A 117 5.69 -13.10 -11.46
N TYR A 118 6.78 -12.33 -11.53
CA TYR A 118 7.60 -12.03 -10.37
C TYR A 118 6.85 -11.16 -9.34
N LEU A 119 6.15 -10.11 -9.80
CA LEU A 119 5.35 -9.23 -8.95
C LEU A 119 4.05 -9.89 -8.48
N PHE A 120 3.31 -10.55 -9.36
CA PHE A 120 1.96 -11.07 -9.08
C PHE A 120 1.92 -12.59 -9.20
N GLY A 121 2.50 -13.25 -8.19
CA GLY A 121 2.72 -14.69 -8.22
C GLY A 121 2.88 -15.29 -6.82
N VAL A 122 2.18 -16.41 -6.58
CA VAL A 122 2.24 -17.16 -5.32
C VAL A 122 3.39 -18.18 -5.27
N THR A 123 4.08 -18.38 -6.38
CA THR A 123 5.27 -19.21 -6.49
C THR A 123 6.49 -18.38 -6.86
N LYS A 124 7.67 -18.77 -6.39
CA LYS A 124 8.91 -18.07 -6.71
C LYS A 124 9.19 -18.15 -8.22
N PHE A 125 9.40 -17.00 -8.86
CA PHE A 125 9.80 -16.93 -10.27
C PHE A 125 11.21 -17.51 -10.47
N SER A 126 11.37 -18.35 -11.49
CA SER A 126 12.64 -19.00 -11.80
C SER A 126 13.66 -17.98 -12.33
N GLY A 127 14.86 -17.96 -11.78
CA GLY A 127 15.91 -17.01 -12.16
C GLY A 127 15.90 -15.69 -11.38
N ALA A 128 14.87 -15.41 -10.57
CA ALA A 128 14.90 -14.28 -9.65
C ALA A 128 15.84 -14.54 -8.47
N LEU A 129 16.45 -13.46 -7.98
CA LEU A 129 17.15 -13.46 -6.70
C LEU A 129 16.17 -13.79 -5.54
N PRO A 130 16.66 -14.18 -4.35
CA PRO A 130 15.80 -14.44 -3.19
C PRO A 130 14.78 -13.32 -2.92
N TYR A 131 13.52 -13.72 -2.71
CA TYR A 131 12.39 -12.90 -2.28
C TYR A 131 11.27 -13.81 -1.75
N ILE A 132 10.24 -13.25 -1.12
CA ILE A 132 9.04 -13.98 -0.70
C ILE A 132 7.92 -13.75 -1.75
N PRO A 133 7.48 -14.80 -2.48
CA PRO A 133 6.39 -14.66 -3.45
C PRO A 133 5.06 -14.31 -2.77
N GLY A 134 4.20 -13.58 -3.47
CA GLY A 134 2.88 -13.17 -2.98
C GLY A 134 2.85 -11.91 -2.10
N LEU A 135 3.99 -11.33 -1.71
CA LEU A 135 3.99 -10.12 -0.87
C LEU A 135 3.48 -8.88 -1.62
N TYR A 136 3.83 -8.73 -2.89
CA TYR A 136 3.30 -7.65 -3.73
C TYR A 136 1.80 -7.86 -4.02
N ASP A 137 1.35 -9.10 -4.29
CA ASP A 137 -0.08 -9.43 -4.39
C ASP A 137 -0.86 -9.04 -3.12
N LEU A 138 -0.32 -9.41 -1.95
CA LEU A 138 -0.92 -9.06 -0.66
C LEU A 138 -0.95 -7.54 -0.46
N LEU A 139 0.14 -6.84 -0.78
CA LEU A 139 0.23 -5.39 -0.67
C LEU A 139 -0.81 -4.71 -1.59
N PHE A 140 -0.92 -5.15 -2.84
CA PHE A 140 -1.91 -4.68 -3.80
C PHE A 140 -3.34 -4.91 -3.29
N ALA A 141 -3.66 -6.13 -2.83
CA ALA A 141 -4.96 -6.46 -2.27
C ALA A 141 -5.30 -5.60 -1.05
N LEU A 142 -4.32 -5.34 -0.17
CA LEU A 142 -4.48 -4.46 0.97
C LEU A 142 -4.79 -3.02 0.56
N TYR A 143 -4.19 -2.48 -0.52
CA TYR A 143 -4.56 -1.17 -1.04
C TYR A 143 -6.01 -1.16 -1.55
N LEU A 144 -6.45 -2.19 -2.27
CA LEU A 144 -7.86 -2.29 -2.72
C LEU A 144 -8.84 -2.34 -1.55
N VAL A 145 -8.53 -3.10 -0.51
CA VAL A 145 -9.34 -3.16 0.72
C VAL A 145 -9.34 -1.80 1.43
N ALA A 146 -8.18 -1.15 1.55
CA ALA A 146 -8.08 0.18 2.15
C ALA A 146 -8.90 1.23 1.39
N ILE A 147 -8.92 1.19 0.05
CA ILE A 147 -9.78 2.04 -0.78
C ILE A 147 -11.26 1.79 -0.42
N GLY A 148 -11.70 0.53 -0.43
CA GLY A 148 -13.08 0.17 -0.10
C GLY A 148 -13.50 0.62 1.31
N VAL A 149 -12.65 0.35 2.29
CA VAL A 149 -12.84 0.77 3.70
C VAL A 149 -12.88 2.29 3.80
N GLY A 150 -11.96 3.00 3.15
CA GLY A 150 -11.90 4.46 3.16
C GLY A 150 -13.11 5.11 2.51
N LEU A 151 -13.60 4.59 1.39
CA LEU A 151 -14.84 5.05 0.74
C LEU A 151 -16.05 4.83 1.65
N PHE A 152 -16.13 3.66 2.28
CA PHE A 152 -17.20 3.37 3.25
C PHE A 152 -17.16 4.35 4.43
N ILE A 153 -16.00 4.55 5.06
CA ILE A 153 -15.83 5.50 6.17
C ILE A 153 -16.24 6.91 5.73
N ARG A 154 -15.73 7.37 4.58
CA ARG A 154 -16.02 8.69 4.02
C ARG A 154 -17.52 8.90 3.78
N SER A 155 -18.26 7.87 3.40
CA SER A 155 -19.73 7.91 3.21
C SER A 155 -20.50 8.13 4.52
N LYS A 156 -19.92 7.74 5.66
CA LYS A 156 -20.52 7.88 7.00
C LYS A 156 -20.13 9.20 7.69
N MET A 157 -19.12 9.90 7.20
CA MET A 157 -18.69 11.18 7.75
C MET A 157 -19.47 12.34 7.12
N LYS A 158 -19.83 13.34 7.94
CA LYS A 158 -20.42 14.58 7.43
C LYS A 158 -19.41 15.34 6.55
N PRO A 159 -19.87 16.03 5.49
CA PRO A 159 -19.03 16.94 4.70
C PRO A 159 -18.26 17.93 5.57
#